data_AF-A0AAV9W835-F1
#
_entry.id   AF-A0AAV9W835-F1
#
_cell.length_a   1.000
_cell.length_b   1.000
_cell.length_c   1.000
_cell.angle_alpha   90.00
_cell.angle_beta   90.00
_cell.angle_gamma   90.00
#
_symmetry.space_group_name_H-M   'P 1'
#
loop_
_entity.id
_entity.type
_entity.pdbx_description
1 polymer ?
#
loop_
_entity_poly.entity_id
_entity_poly.type
_entity_poly.pdbx_seq_one_letter_code
_entity_poly.pdbx_strand_id
1 'polypeptide(L)'
;MAETSAPAKTEIDASRYRCISACGGDEDTEDTEREFCYNVQMPGGKSRVYISYKRNDINIDSLENSLLEEDFWDTWERLPTVLAKQLPPLPEDRLDIYGFQLVNSSFIPCEPPRCNIKGPHNYPSFQEHDLEHIQDLGHGMCNVSLVSAGANQEHMAFKTTHWEPEIGILSDELSNYDLLRDFPSIPRILGLVFIGDCPTGFLMEPFTKGDLTKHYDASVREKTKWAWQLLLIVCQFEEREFDHKDLKCGNIVLDDDGNIKVIDPANCGWTDGFSTPQLDGCQVFSMGRTVLELFTKNVPKVREVPMLVQEEIKEQFEGLIGEMIWMCCKSITPKDIPSAREVKEYLLPFAAKENLLDQ
;
A
#
# COMPACT_ATOMS: atom_id res chain seq x y z
N MET A 1 -42.65 19.20 38.50
CA MET A 1 -41.32 19.39 37.91
C MET A 1 -40.77 18.00 37.66
N ALA A 2 -40.62 17.61 36.39
CA ALA A 2 -40.05 16.31 36.06
C ALA A 2 -38.53 16.43 36.22
N GLU A 3 -37.95 15.64 37.13
CA GLU A 3 -36.51 15.48 37.24
C GLU A 3 -36.02 14.81 35.95
N THR A 4 -35.38 15.59 35.09
CA THR A 4 -34.60 15.06 33.98
C THR A 4 -33.40 14.33 34.58
N SER A 5 -33.50 13.00 34.69
CA SER A 5 -32.35 12.15 35.02
C SER A 5 -31.26 12.41 33.99
N ALA A 6 -30.08 12.83 34.44
CA ALA A 6 -28.92 12.92 33.56
C ALA A 6 -28.73 11.54 32.89
N PRO A 7 -28.53 11.48 31.56
CA PRO A 7 -28.28 10.22 30.88
C PRO A 7 -27.09 9.54 31.55
N ALA A 8 -27.26 8.27 31.91
CA ALA A 8 -26.18 7.47 32.46
C ALA A 8 -24.99 7.58 31.51
N LYS A 9 -23.82 7.99 32.03
CA LYS A 9 -22.59 7.99 31.24
C LYS A 9 -22.35 6.55 30.81
N THR A 10 -22.63 6.26 29.54
CA THR A 10 -22.27 4.98 28.92
C THR A 10 -20.77 4.89 29.04
N GLU A 11 -20.29 3.94 29.85
CA GLU A 11 -18.86 3.70 30.00
C GLU A 11 -18.38 3.16 28.66
N ILE A 12 -17.71 4.01 27.87
CA ILE A 12 -17.23 3.61 26.56
C ILE A 12 -16.04 2.69 26.80
N ASP A 13 -16.13 1.47 26.27
CA ASP A 13 -15.09 0.46 26.38
C ASP A 13 -13.92 0.81 25.46
N ALA A 14 -12.77 1.15 26.06
CA ALA A 14 -11.55 1.52 25.34
C ALA A 14 -11.02 0.39 24.43
N SER A 15 -11.36 -0.88 24.71
CA SER A 15 -10.99 -2.01 23.85
C SER A 15 -11.65 -1.97 22.47
N ARG A 16 -12.68 -1.12 22.29
CA ARG A 16 -13.35 -0.91 21.02
C ARG A 16 -12.58 0.00 20.07
N TYR A 17 -11.58 0.73 20.57
CA TYR A 17 -10.79 1.68 19.80
C TYR A 17 -9.45 1.03 19.43
N ARG A 18 -9.26 0.75 18.15
CA ARG A 18 -7.96 0.32 17.63
C ARG A 18 -7.36 1.46 16.83
N CYS A 19 -6.23 2.00 17.30
CA CYS A 19 -5.43 2.95 16.54
C CYS A 19 -4.99 2.25 15.25
N ILE A 20 -5.30 2.85 14.11
CA ILE A 20 -4.95 2.27 12.81
C ILE A 20 -3.69 2.92 12.25
N SER A 21 -3.38 4.15 12.65
CA SER A 21 -2.08 4.81 12.46
C SER A 21 -2.03 6.14 13.24
N ALA A 22 -0.83 6.72 13.29
CA ALA A 22 -0.57 8.07 13.76
C ALA A 22 0.54 8.65 12.87
N CYS A 23 0.29 9.80 12.25
CA CYS A 23 1.32 10.52 11.51
C CYS A 23 1.83 11.69 12.38
N GLY A 24 3.13 11.73 12.62
CA GLY A 24 3.82 12.96 13.01
C GLY A 24 4.30 13.65 11.74
N GLY A 25 4.11 14.97 11.61
CA GLY A 25 4.89 15.73 10.64
C GLY A 25 6.39 15.65 11.00
N ASP A 26 7.26 15.94 10.02
CA ASP A 26 8.71 15.98 10.23
C ASP A 26 9.04 16.68 11.55
N GLU A 27 9.85 16.02 12.39
CA GLU A 27 10.23 16.50 13.73
C GLU A 27 10.82 17.92 13.72
N ASP A 28 11.27 18.38 12.55
CA ASP A 28 11.91 19.68 12.32
C ASP A 28 10.94 20.83 11.98
N THR A 29 9.63 20.59 11.90
CA THR A 29 8.65 21.66 11.63
C THR A 29 7.85 22.00 12.89
N GLU A 30 7.95 23.25 13.36
CA GLU A 30 7.27 23.74 14.59
C GLU A 30 5.73 23.70 14.48
N ASP A 31 5.17 23.41 13.30
CA ASP A 31 3.74 23.43 12.98
C ASP A 31 3.19 22.01 12.69
N THR A 32 3.50 21.03 13.55
CA THR A 32 3.00 19.66 13.35
C THR A 32 1.55 19.50 13.78
N GLU A 33 0.63 19.70 12.83
CA GLU A 33 -0.67 19.06 12.89
C GLU A 33 -0.47 17.53 12.90
N ARG A 34 -1.19 16.85 13.78
CA ARG A 34 -1.20 15.40 13.91
C ARG A 34 -2.62 14.92 13.72
N GLU A 35 -2.75 13.78 13.04
CA GLU A 35 -4.04 13.19 12.78
C GLU A 35 -4.07 11.76 13.30
N PHE A 36 -5.24 11.36 13.82
CA PHE A 36 -5.51 10.04 14.35
C PHE A 36 -6.73 9.41 13.69
N CYS A 37 -6.70 8.11 13.42
CA CYS A 37 -7.82 7.35 12.86
C CYS A 37 -7.98 6.05 13.66
N TYR A 38 -9.19 5.85 14.17
CA TYR A 38 -9.55 4.71 15.00
C TYR A 38 -10.71 3.94 14.40
N ASN A 39 -10.60 2.61 14.41
CA ASN A 39 -11.76 1.75 14.25
C ASN A 39 -12.50 1.70 15.58
N VAL A 40 -13.81 1.91 15.55
CA VAL A 40 -14.71 1.81 16.70
C VAL A 40 -15.75 0.73 16.44
N GLN A 41 -15.76 -0.31 17.28
CA GLN A 41 -16.76 -1.36 17.18
C GLN A 41 -18.12 -0.87 17.73
N MET A 42 -19.13 -0.82 16.87
CA MET A 42 -20.49 -0.36 17.19
C MET A 42 -21.51 -1.51 17.02
N PRO A 43 -22.72 -1.39 17.62
CA PRO A 43 -23.83 -2.29 17.30
C PRO A 43 -24.14 -2.21 15.80
N GLY A 44 -23.91 -3.29 15.05
CA GLY A 44 -24.16 -3.36 13.61
C GLY A 44 -22.92 -3.30 12.72
N GLY A 45 -21.72 -2.99 13.25
CA GLY A 45 -20.50 -2.99 12.44
C GLY A 45 -19.39 -2.12 13.00
N LYS A 46 -18.47 -1.70 12.13
CA LYS A 46 -17.34 -0.82 12.48
C LYS A 46 -17.61 0.60 11.97
N SER A 47 -17.43 1.59 12.84
CA SER A 47 -17.36 3.00 12.47
C SER A 47 -15.90 3.46 12.53
N ARG A 48 -15.58 4.58 11.88
CA ARG A 48 -14.25 5.20 11.99
C ARG A 48 -14.33 6.55 12.68
N VAL A 49 -13.35 6.84 13.53
CA VAL A 49 -13.22 8.13 14.21
C VAL A 49 -11.90 8.75 13.81
N TYR A 50 -11.98 9.90 13.14
CA TYR A 50 -10.84 10.75 12.78
C TYR A 50 -10.69 11.86 13.79
N ILE A 51 -9.46 12.14 14.19
CA ILE A 51 -9.13 13.15 15.17
C ILE A 51 -7.96 13.95 14.65
N SER A 52 -8.19 15.19 14.26
CA SER A 52 -7.13 16.14 13.99
C SER A 52 -6.75 16.86 15.27
N TYR A 53 -5.46 17.06 15.49
CA TYR A 53 -4.92 17.74 16.65
C TYR A 53 -3.79 18.66 16.20
N LYS A 54 -3.91 19.94 16.53
CA LYS A 54 -2.85 20.92 16.34
C LYS A 54 -2.35 21.36 17.71
N ARG A 55 -1.04 21.25 17.93
CA ARG A 55 -0.42 21.73 19.16
C ARG A 55 -0.67 23.23 19.35
N ASN A 56 -1.04 23.64 20.55
CA ASN A 56 -1.19 25.05 20.90
C ASN A 56 0.03 25.54 21.69
N ASP A 57 1.00 26.13 21.00
CA ASP A 57 2.25 26.59 21.63
C ASP A 57 2.06 27.75 22.63
N ILE A 58 0.91 28.42 22.59
CA ILE A 58 0.59 29.55 23.48
C ILE A 58 -0.05 29.05 24.77
N ASN A 59 -0.82 27.97 24.70
CA ASN A 59 -1.60 27.45 25.83
C ASN A 59 -1.50 25.92 25.87
N ILE A 60 -0.32 25.45 26.30
CA ILE A 60 -0.04 24.04 26.49
C ILE A 60 -0.98 23.51 27.57
N ASP A 61 -1.93 22.68 27.19
CA ASP A 61 -2.96 22.19 28.09
C ASP A 61 -2.55 20.90 28.83
N SER A 62 -3.30 20.52 29.87
CA SER A 62 -2.97 19.34 30.69
C SER A 62 -3.14 18.01 29.96
N LEU A 63 -4.03 17.93 28.98
CA LEU A 63 -4.23 16.72 28.19
C LEU A 63 -3.08 16.57 27.20
N GLU A 64 -2.68 17.67 26.58
CA GLU A 64 -1.53 17.83 25.69
C GLU A 64 -0.22 17.50 26.40
N ASN A 65 0.00 17.96 27.63
CA ASN A 65 1.12 17.49 28.46
C ASN A 65 1.02 15.99 28.74
N SER A 66 -0.15 15.45 29.09
CA SER A 66 -0.31 14.01 29.32
C SER A 66 -0.12 13.15 28.05
N LEU A 67 -0.31 13.75 26.87
CA LEU A 67 -0.08 13.13 25.56
C LEU A 67 1.39 13.24 25.10
N LEU A 68 2.20 14.12 25.71
CA LEU A 68 3.54 14.49 25.24
C LEU A 68 4.66 14.33 26.29
N GLU A 69 4.37 14.13 27.59
CA GLU A 69 5.37 14.21 28.67
C GLU A 69 6.26 12.97 28.89
N GLU A 70 6.02 11.79 28.28
CA GLU A 70 6.92 10.62 28.37
C GLU A 70 6.74 9.71 27.14
N ASP A 71 7.78 8.91 26.81
CA ASP A 71 7.91 8.01 25.65
C ASP A 71 6.68 7.97 24.75
N PHE A 72 6.71 8.80 23.72
CA PHE A 72 5.66 9.02 22.73
C PHE A 72 4.91 7.73 22.32
N TRP A 73 5.65 6.62 22.21
CA TRP A 73 5.14 5.29 21.89
C TRP A 73 4.19 4.68 22.94
N ASP A 74 4.48 4.80 24.23
CA ASP A 74 3.63 4.26 25.32
C ASP A 74 2.35 5.07 25.50
N THR A 75 2.36 6.33 25.06
CA THR A 75 1.23 7.25 25.20
C THR A 75 0.16 7.02 24.13
N TRP A 76 0.52 6.50 22.95
CA TRP A 76 -0.42 6.13 21.89
C TRP A 76 -1.40 5.03 22.31
N GLU A 77 -0.96 4.05 23.09
CA GLU A 77 -1.83 2.99 23.61
C GLU A 77 -2.87 3.53 24.61
N ARG A 78 -2.59 4.67 25.25
CA ARG A 78 -3.47 5.31 26.22
C ARG A 78 -4.49 6.26 25.58
N LEU A 79 -4.21 6.76 24.38
CA LEU A 79 -5.11 7.65 23.64
C LEU A 79 -6.51 7.03 23.43
N PRO A 80 -6.68 5.78 22.98
CA PRO A 80 -7.96 5.05 23.01
C PRO A 80 -8.76 5.18 24.32
N THR A 81 -8.09 5.11 25.47
CA THR A 81 -8.74 5.22 26.80
C THR A 81 -9.15 6.66 27.12
N VAL A 82 -8.38 7.65 26.69
CA VAL A 82 -8.74 9.07 26.78
C VAL A 82 -9.94 9.37 25.87
N LEU A 83 -9.90 8.87 24.63
CA LEU A 83 -10.97 9.00 23.65
C LEU A 83 -12.28 8.42 24.16
N ALA A 84 -12.25 7.19 24.67
CA ALA A 84 -13.42 6.55 25.25
C ALA A 84 -14.03 7.34 26.44
N LYS A 85 -13.22 8.09 27.19
CA LYS A 85 -13.73 8.89 28.32
C LYS A 85 -14.28 10.27 27.92
N GLN A 86 -13.81 10.83 26.81
CA GLN A 86 -14.00 12.24 26.49
C GLN A 86 -14.71 12.49 25.16
N LEU A 87 -14.76 11.52 24.25
CA LEU A 87 -15.54 11.66 23.03
C LEU A 87 -17.04 11.77 23.36
N PRO A 88 -17.77 12.66 22.66
CA PRO A 88 -19.22 12.66 22.76
C PRO A 88 -19.79 11.30 22.30
N PRO A 89 -20.97 10.89 22.82
CA PRO A 89 -21.62 9.67 22.37
C PRO A 89 -21.80 9.68 20.85
N LEU A 90 -21.31 8.63 20.20
CA LEU A 90 -21.51 8.44 18.75
C LEU A 90 -22.94 7.94 18.50
N PRO A 91 -23.61 8.37 17.43
CA PRO A 91 -24.89 7.80 17.01
C PRO A 91 -24.77 6.28 16.81
N GLU A 92 -25.60 5.50 17.50
CA GLU A 92 -25.59 4.03 17.37
C GLU A 92 -26.36 3.53 16.14
N ASP A 93 -27.14 4.38 15.48
CA ASP A 93 -28.04 4.01 14.39
C ASP A 93 -27.37 4.03 13.00
N ARG A 94 -26.10 4.45 12.91
CA ARG A 94 -25.39 4.61 11.64
C ARG A 94 -23.94 4.18 11.74
N LEU A 95 -23.52 3.35 10.78
CA LEU A 95 -22.10 3.13 10.51
C LEU A 95 -21.63 4.29 9.63
N ASP A 96 -20.75 5.11 10.19
CA ASP A 96 -20.30 6.34 9.55
C ASP A 96 -18.85 6.64 9.95
N ILE A 97 -18.32 7.68 9.34
CA ILE A 97 -17.04 8.27 9.67
C ILE A 97 -17.29 9.56 10.46
N TYR A 98 -16.74 9.63 11.67
CA TYR A 98 -16.87 10.79 12.55
C TYR A 98 -15.56 11.58 12.60
N GLY A 99 -15.63 12.88 12.34
CA GLY A 99 -14.51 13.80 12.49
C GLY A 99 -14.57 14.57 13.81
N PHE A 100 -13.43 14.64 14.51
CA PHE A 100 -13.24 15.52 15.64
C PHE A 100 -11.95 16.31 15.51
N GLN A 101 -11.94 17.53 16.04
CA GLN A 101 -10.73 18.30 16.27
C GLN A 101 -10.49 18.39 17.77
N LEU A 102 -9.30 18.00 18.23
CA LEU A 102 -8.89 18.20 19.61
C LEU A 102 -8.33 19.61 19.77
N VAL A 103 -9.09 20.48 20.44
CA VAL A 103 -8.72 21.89 20.68
C VAL A 103 -8.85 22.19 22.17
N ASN A 104 -7.74 22.55 22.83
CA ASN A 104 -7.71 22.87 24.26
C ASN A 104 -8.43 21.80 25.11
N SER A 105 -7.98 20.54 25.01
CA SER A 105 -8.51 19.37 25.72
C SER A 105 -9.98 19.04 25.45
N SER A 106 -10.57 19.62 24.39
CA SER A 106 -11.97 19.40 24.04
C SER A 106 -12.09 18.85 22.63
N PHE A 107 -12.91 17.82 22.47
CA PHE A 107 -13.25 17.29 21.14
C PHE A 107 -14.38 18.13 20.55
N ILE A 108 -14.07 18.84 19.48
CA ILE A 108 -15.03 19.61 18.70
C ILE A 108 -15.41 18.78 17.47
N PRO A 109 -16.69 18.44 17.26
CA PRO A 109 -17.10 17.78 16.02
C PRO A 109 -16.70 18.62 14.80
N CYS A 110 -16.09 17.99 13.81
CA CYS A 110 -15.76 18.61 12.53
C CYS A 110 -16.29 17.74 11.37
N GLU A 111 -16.27 18.27 10.15
CA GLU A 111 -16.51 17.40 9.00
C GLU A 111 -15.39 16.35 8.93
N PRO A 112 -15.72 15.06 8.78
CA PRO A 112 -14.70 14.07 8.54
C PRO A 112 -13.97 14.39 7.22
N PRO A 113 -12.70 13.96 7.10
CA PRO A 113 -11.95 14.09 5.87
C PRO A 113 -12.78 13.58 4.67
N ARG A 114 -12.92 14.40 3.63
CA ARG A 114 -13.76 14.07 2.47
C ARG A 114 -12.92 13.33 1.44
N CYS A 115 -13.10 12.01 1.41
CA CYS A 115 -12.37 11.15 0.50
C CYS A 115 -12.96 11.23 -0.90
N ASN A 116 -12.26 11.89 -1.82
CA ASN A 116 -12.73 12.04 -3.20
C ASN A 116 -11.97 11.06 -4.10
N ILE A 117 -12.25 9.77 -3.96
CA ILE A 117 -11.77 8.78 -4.94
C ILE A 117 -12.58 8.97 -6.22
N LYS A 118 -12.02 9.72 -7.16
CA LYS A 118 -12.58 9.88 -8.49
C LYS A 118 -11.95 8.85 -9.41
N GLY A 119 -12.41 7.61 -9.32
CA GLY A 119 -12.11 6.62 -10.36
C GLY A 119 -12.75 7.06 -11.68
N PRO A 120 -12.06 6.99 -12.83
CA PRO A 120 -12.65 7.22 -14.16
C PRO A 120 -13.75 6.21 -14.53
N HIS A 121 -14.01 5.20 -13.69
CA HIS A 121 -15.00 4.14 -13.93
C HIS A 121 -16.06 3.99 -12.83
N ASN A 122 -17.26 3.59 -13.26
CA ASN A 122 -18.39 3.20 -12.40
C ASN A 122 -18.12 1.82 -11.79
N TYR A 123 -17.12 1.73 -10.92
CA TYR A 123 -16.87 0.54 -10.14
C TYR A 123 -18.07 0.20 -9.26
N PRO A 124 -18.43 -1.09 -9.12
CA PRO A 124 -19.43 -1.50 -8.15
C PRO A 124 -19.05 -1.02 -6.74
N SER A 125 -20.03 -0.53 -6.00
CA SER A 125 -19.85 -0.09 -4.61
C SER A 125 -20.18 -1.24 -3.65
N PHE A 126 -19.30 -1.45 -2.68
CA PHE A 126 -19.45 -2.41 -1.59
C PHE A 126 -19.43 -1.66 -0.27
N GLN A 127 -20.24 -2.08 0.70
CA GLN A 127 -20.11 -1.58 2.06
C GLN A 127 -19.13 -2.45 2.83
N GLU A 128 -18.24 -1.85 3.63
CA GLU A 128 -17.20 -2.56 4.37
C GLU A 128 -17.79 -3.58 5.35
N HIS A 129 -18.98 -3.30 5.91
CA HIS A 129 -19.67 -4.22 6.81
C HIS A 129 -20.27 -5.46 6.13
N ASP A 130 -20.38 -5.45 4.79
CA ASP A 130 -20.80 -6.61 4.00
C ASP A 130 -19.62 -7.53 3.65
N LEU A 131 -18.38 -7.12 3.97
CA LEU A 131 -17.17 -7.87 3.71
C LEU A 131 -16.80 -8.72 4.93
N GLU A 132 -16.69 -10.03 4.73
CA GLU A 132 -16.17 -10.94 5.74
C GLU A 132 -14.65 -11.04 5.58
N HIS A 133 -13.91 -10.61 6.60
CA HIS A 133 -12.46 -10.77 6.65
C HIS A 133 -12.09 -12.25 6.83
N ILE A 134 -11.17 -12.74 6.01
CA ILE A 134 -10.69 -14.13 6.04
C ILE A 134 -9.28 -14.19 6.61
N GLN A 135 -8.35 -13.44 6.01
CA GLN A 135 -6.95 -13.41 6.42
C GLN A 135 -6.24 -12.16 5.89
N ASP A 136 -5.12 -11.79 6.50
CA ASP A 136 -4.26 -10.74 5.97
C ASP A 136 -3.33 -11.31 4.89
N LEU A 137 -3.13 -10.57 3.79
CA LEU A 137 -2.30 -11.00 2.65
C LEU A 137 -0.91 -10.36 2.62
N GLY A 138 -0.77 -9.16 3.19
CA GLY A 138 0.46 -8.36 3.17
C GLY A 138 0.92 -7.88 4.54
N HIS A 139 2.13 -7.33 4.59
CA HIS A 139 2.73 -6.66 5.74
C HIS A 139 3.08 -5.22 5.31
N GLY A 140 2.57 -4.19 5.99
CA GLY A 140 2.84 -2.79 5.63
C GLY A 140 1.87 -1.79 6.26
N MET A 141 2.00 -0.51 5.88
CA MET A 141 1.10 0.57 6.32
C MET A 141 -0.29 0.47 5.69
N CYS A 142 -0.38 0.02 4.43
CA CYS A 142 -1.63 -0.33 3.78
C CYS A 142 -1.97 -1.80 4.09
N ASN A 143 -3.12 -2.03 4.70
CA ASN A 143 -3.60 -3.39 4.96
C ASN A 143 -4.25 -3.97 3.70
N VAL A 144 -3.63 -5.00 3.14
CA VAL A 144 -4.26 -5.85 2.13
C VAL A 144 -4.75 -7.12 2.82
N SER A 145 -6.05 -7.37 2.73
CA SER A 145 -6.69 -8.54 3.32
C SER A 145 -7.47 -9.33 2.28
N LEU A 146 -7.56 -10.63 2.48
CA LEU A 146 -8.49 -11.48 1.77
C LEU A 146 -9.85 -11.35 2.43
N VAL A 147 -10.85 -11.01 1.64
CA VAL A 147 -12.24 -10.88 2.08
C VAL A 147 -13.15 -11.74 1.22
N SER A 148 -14.35 -12.00 1.71
CA SER A 148 -15.45 -12.46 0.87
C SER A 148 -16.63 -11.51 0.94
N ALA A 149 -17.44 -11.49 -0.13
CA ALA A 149 -18.69 -10.75 -0.15
C ALA A 149 -19.84 -11.64 -0.64
N GLY A 150 -21.01 -11.48 0.00
CA GLY A 150 -22.25 -12.11 -0.41
C GLY A 150 -22.33 -13.63 -0.19
N ALA A 151 -23.48 -14.21 -0.55
CA ALA A 151 -23.80 -15.62 -0.29
C ALA A 151 -22.93 -16.62 -1.08
N ASN A 152 -22.28 -16.18 -2.16
CA ASN A 152 -21.47 -17.03 -3.02
C ASN A 152 -20.01 -17.16 -2.55
N GLN A 153 -19.62 -16.45 -1.49
CA GLN A 153 -18.26 -16.44 -0.93
C GLN A 153 -17.16 -16.21 -2.00
N GLU A 154 -17.40 -15.29 -2.93
CA GLU A 154 -16.33 -14.90 -3.87
C GLU A 154 -15.21 -14.21 -3.10
N HIS A 155 -14.01 -14.78 -3.17
CA HIS A 155 -12.83 -14.23 -2.53
C HIS A 155 -12.28 -13.06 -3.32
N MET A 156 -11.87 -12.01 -2.62
CA MET A 156 -11.32 -10.78 -3.19
C MET A 156 -10.20 -10.26 -2.30
N ALA A 157 -9.22 -9.58 -2.91
CA ALA A 157 -8.23 -8.82 -2.15
C ALA A 157 -8.77 -7.42 -1.88
N PHE A 158 -8.94 -7.07 -0.61
CA PHE A 158 -9.33 -5.74 -0.17
C PHE A 158 -8.10 -4.96 0.28
N LYS A 159 -7.76 -3.90 -0.47
CA LYS A 159 -6.78 -2.90 -0.06
C LYS A 159 -7.53 -1.73 0.57
N THR A 160 -7.34 -1.53 1.86
CA THR A 160 -7.92 -0.40 2.60
C THR A 160 -6.90 0.72 2.73
N THR A 161 -7.40 1.95 2.65
CA THR A 161 -6.70 3.15 3.13
C THR A 161 -7.13 3.40 4.57
N HIS A 162 -6.23 3.96 5.36
CA HIS A 162 -6.52 4.37 6.72
C HIS A 162 -6.61 5.90 6.86
N TRP A 163 -6.19 6.70 5.85
CA TRP A 163 -5.91 8.14 5.99
C TRP A 163 -6.16 9.02 4.76
N GLU A 164 -6.38 10.32 4.99
CA GLU A 164 -6.58 11.34 3.95
C GLU A 164 -5.36 11.52 3.01
N PRO A 165 -4.10 11.56 3.50
CA PRO A 165 -2.93 11.48 2.63
C PRO A 165 -2.88 10.20 1.79
N GLU A 166 -3.27 9.06 2.37
CA GLU A 166 -3.33 7.77 1.67
C GLU A 166 -4.50 7.71 0.67
N ILE A 167 -5.55 8.51 0.85
CA ILE A 167 -6.65 8.58 -0.11
C ILE A 167 -6.19 9.22 -1.42
N GLY A 168 -5.32 10.24 -1.35
CA GLY A 168 -4.64 10.76 -2.54
C GLY A 168 -3.86 9.65 -3.25
N ILE A 169 -3.05 8.92 -2.48
CA ILE A 169 -2.25 7.78 -2.97
C ILE A 169 -3.13 6.72 -3.61
N LEU A 170 -4.26 6.37 -2.99
CA LEU A 170 -5.15 5.32 -3.46
C LEU A 170 -5.98 5.76 -4.67
N SER A 171 -6.32 7.05 -4.77
CA SER A 171 -6.91 7.61 -5.99
C SER A 171 -5.91 7.58 -7.16
N ASP A 172 -4.64 7.90 -6.91
CA ASP A 172 -3.57 7.80 -7.91
C ASP A 172 -3.33 6.34 -8.30
N GLU A 173 -3.30 5.43 -7.33
CA GLU A 173 -3.15 4.00 -7.56
C GLU A 173 -4.29 3.44 -8.41
N LEU A 174 -5.55 3.77 -8.09
CA LEU A 174 -6.72 3.38 -8.89
C LEU A 174 -6.65 3.94 -10.32
N SER A 175 -6.19 5.18 -10.47
CA SER A 175 -5.99 5.80 -11.79
C SER A 175 -4.92 5.04 -12.60
N ASN A 176 -3.88 4.55 -11.93
CA ASN A 176 -2.84 3.74 -12.56
C ASN A 176 -3.35 2.34 -12.92
N TYR A 177 -4.15 1.70 -12.07
CA TYR A 177 -4.85 0.48 -12.44
C TYR A 177 -5.74 0.68 -13.68
N ASP A 178 -6.45 1.80 -13.77
CA ASP A 178 -7.28 2.14 -14.92
C ASP A 178 -6.48 2.38 -16.19
N LEU A 179 -5.33 3.06 -16.07
CA LEU A 179 -4.38 3.24 -17.16
C LEU A 179 -3.87 1.91 -17.70
N LEU A 180 -3.73 0.88 -16.85
CA LEU A 180 -3.09 -0.39 -17.19
C LEU A 180 -4.07 -1.57 -17.32
N ARG A 181 -5.38 -1.33 -17.18
CA ARG A 181 -6.43 -2.37 -17.08
C ARG A 181 -6.49 -3.38 -18.22
N ASP A 182 -5.97 -3.03 -19.40
CA ASP A 182 -6.00 -3.90 -20.58
C ASP A 182 -4.86 -4.93 -20.54
N PHE A 183 -3.93 -4.80 -19.57
CA PHE A 183 -2.80 -5.70 -19.43
C PHE A 183 -3.18 -6.90 -18.56
N PRO A 184 -3.04 -8.13 -19.08
CA PRO A 184 -3.39 -9.33 -18.32
C PRO A 184 -2.49 -9.53 -17.10
N SER A 185 -1.33 -8.88 -17.06
CA SER A 185 -0.37 -8.86 -15.96
C SER A 185 -0.77 -7.90 -14.82
N ILE A 186 -1.89 -7.18 -14.96
CA ILE A 186 -2.38 -6.24 -13.95
C ILE A 186 -3.68 -6.79 -13.34
N PRO A 187 -3.79 -6.82 -12.00
CA PRO A 187 -5.01 -7.23 -11.32
C PRO A 187 -6.22 -6.44 -11.80
N ARG A 188 -7.35 -7.14 -11.94
CA ARG A 188 -8.62 -6.47 -12.20
C ARG A 188 -9.15 -5.84 -10.91
N ILE A 189 -9.54 -4.57 -10.99
CA ILE A 189 -10.32 -3.90 -9.94
C ILE A 189 -11.77 -4.37 -10.01
N LEU A 190 -12.29 -4.84 -8.89
CA LEU A 190 -13.62 -5.45 -8.76
C LEU A 190 -14.65 -4.47 -8.21
N GLY A 191 -14.23 -3.49 -7.41
CA GLY A 191 -15.12 -2.50 -6.83
C GLY A 191 -14.45 -1.55 -5.86
N LEU A 192 -15.21 -0.56 -5.42
CA LEU A 192 -14.83 0.37 -4.36
C LEU A 192 -15.55 -0.02 -3.06
N VAL A 193 -14.84 0.10 -1.94
CA VAL A 193 -15.38 -0.20 -0.62
C VAL A 193 -15.67 1.10 0.12
N PHE A 194 -16.80 1.16 0.81
CA PHE A 194 -17.28 2.34 1.51
C PHE A 194 -17.65 2.02 2.97
N ILE A 195 -17.48 3.00 3.84
CA ILE A 195 -18.18 3.09 5.11
C ILE A 195 -19.18 4.25 4.97
N GLY A 196 -20.48 3.91 4.93
CA GLY A 196 -21.51 4.88 4.60
C GLY A 196 -21.32 5.38 3.16
N ASP A 197 -21.14 6.69 3.00
CA ASP A 197 -20.88 7.34 1.71
C ASP A 197 -19.38 7.62 1.48
N CYS A 198 -18.52 7.23 2.43
CA CYS A 198 -17.10 7.53 2.37
C CYS A 198 -16.30 6.34 1.85
N PRO A 199 -15.56 6.48 0.74
CA PRO A 199 -14.75 5.38 0.24
C PRO A 199 -13.54 5.13 1.15
N THR A 200 -13.33 3.85 1.49
CA THR A 200 -12.28 3.39 2.41
C THR A 200 -11.26 2.47 1.76
N GLY A 201 -11.47 2.09 0.50
CA GLY A 201 -10.52 1.29 -0.27
C GLY A 201 -11.13 0.70 -1.53
N PHE A 202 -10.49 -0.35 -2.05
CA PHE A 202 -10.95 -1.04 -3.25
C PHE A 202 -10.71 -2.55 -3.19
N LEU A 203 -11.52 -3.28 -3.94
CA LEU A 203 -11.44 -4.72 -4.13
C LEU A 203 -10.73 -5.00 -5.44
N MET A 204 -9.85 -5.99 -5.43
CA MET A 204 -9.17 -6.50 -6.62
C MET A 204 -9.15 -8.03 -6.62
N GLU A 205 -8.79 -8.60 -7.77
CA GLU A 205 -8.54 -10.02 -7.92
C GLU A 205 -7.57 -10.56 -6.84
N PRO A 206 -7.89 -11.68 -6.16
CA PRO A 206 -7.03 -12.21 -5.11
C PRO A 206 -5.90 -13.10 -5.68
N PHE A 207 -4.72 -13.02 -5.08
CA PHE A 207 -3.56 -13.86 -5.43
C PHE A 207 -3.10 -14.67 -4.22
N THR A 208 -3.65 -15.87 -4.06
CA THR A 208 -3.46 -16.69 -2.86
C THR A 208 -2.06 -17.32 -2.76
N LYS A 209 -1.33 -17.42 -3.88
CA LYS A 209 0.07 -17.85 -3.89
C LYS A 209 1.03 -16.79 -3.31
N GLY A 210 0.55 -15.57 -3.10
CA GLY A 210 1.34 -14.47 -2.55
C GLY A 210 2.38 -13.91 -3.52
N ASP A 211 3.22 -13.03 -2.99
CA ASP A 211 4.28 -12.32 -3.70
C ASP A 211 5.55 -13.17 -3.88
N LEU A 212 6.44 -12.74 -4.78
CA LEU A 212 7.65 -13.47 -5.13
C LEU A 212 8.66 -13.62 -3.98
N THR A 213 8.56 -12.83 -2.90
CA THR A 213 9.46 -13.01 -1.73
C THR A 213 9.23 -14.35 -1.04
N LYS A 214 8.01 -14.89 -1.15
CA LYS A 214 7.63 -16.22 -0.65
C LYS A 214 8.14 -17.36 -1.54
N HIS A 215 8.65 -17.04 -2.73
CA HIS A 215 9.06 -17.99 -3.76
C HIS A 215 10.55 -17.93 -4.10
N TYR A 216 11.37 -17.42 -3.18
CA TYR A 216 12.82 -17.41 -3.33
C TYR A 216 13.47 -18.80 -3.44
N ASP A 217 12.77 -19.87 -3.09
CA ASP A 217 13.24 -21.25 -3.24
C ASP A 217 12.68 -21.95 -4.49
N ALA A 218 11.96 -21.23 -5.34
CA ALA A 218 11.49 -21.75 -6.63
C ALA A 218 12.66 -22.19 -7.52
N SER A 219 12.36 -23.09 -8.47
CA SER A 219 13.39 -23.58 -9.39
C SER A 219 13.94 -22.44 -10.25
N VAL A 220 15.20 -22.59 -10.70
CA VAL A 220 15.83 -21.63 -11.63
C VAL A 220 14.93 -21.41 -12.85
N ARG A 221 14.32 -22.49 -13.37
CA ARG A 221 13.42 -22.41 -14.52
C ARG A 221 12.20 -21.52 -14.26
N GLU A 222 11.56 -21.65 -13.10
CA GLU A 222 10.39 -20.82 -12.74
C GLU A 222 10.79 -19.36 -12.58
N LYS A 223 11.88 -19.10 -11.85
CA LYS A 223 12.39 -17.74 -11.68
C LYS A 223 12.76 -17.09 -13.01
N THR A 224 13.35 -17.85 -13.92
CA THR A 224 13.69 -17.36 -15.26
C THR A 224 12.43 -17.06 -16.09
N LYS A 225 11.40 -17.91 -16.01
CA LYS A 225 10.09 -17.60 -16.60
C LYS A 225 9.54 -16.27 -16.06
N TRP A 226 9.55 -16.08 -14.74
CA TRP A 226 9.05 -14.86 -14.11
C TRP A 226 9.85 -13.62 -14.49
N ALA A 227 11.19 -13.72 -14.53
CA ALA A 227 12.05 -12.63 -14.99
C ALA A 227 11.76 -12.23 -16.44
N TRP A 228 11.51 -13.21 -17.32
CA TRP A 228 11.09 -12.95 -18.69
C TRP A 228 9.73 -12.29 -18.77
N GLN A 229 8.73 -12.80 -18.04
CA GLN A 229 7.41 -12.16 -17.95
C GLN A 229 7.51 -10.71 -17.44
N LEU A 230 8.38 -10.46 -16.46
CA LEU A 230 8.57 -9.11 -15.91
C LEU A 230 9.12 -8.16 -16.97
N LEU A 231 10.08 -8.60 -17.80
CA LEU A 231 10.57 -7.82 -18.92
C LEU A 231 9.47 -7.49 -19.93
N LEU A 232 8.58 -8.43 -20.22
CA LEU A 232 7.44 -8.17 -21.10
C LEU A 232 6.49 -7.13 -20.49
N ILE A 233 6.24 -7.18 -19.19
CA ILE A 233 5.42 -6.20 -18.47
C ILE A 233 6.06 -4.81 -18.50
N VAL A 234 7.36 -4.71 -18.26
CA VAL A 234 8.07 -3.43 -18.29
C VAL A 234 8.08 -2.83 -19.70
N CYS A 235 8.14 -3.65 -20.76
CA CYS A 235 7.90 -3.17 -22.13
C CYS A 235 6.50 -2.54 -22.28
N GLN A 236 5.47 -3.18 -21.72
CA GLN A 236 4.09 -2.66 -21.75
C GLN A 236 3.95 -1.35 -20.96
N PHE A 237 4.66 -1.21 -19.84
CA PHE A 237 4.71 0.03 -19.08
C PHE A 237 5.36 1.17 -19.88
N GLU A 238 6.51 0.92 -20.53
CA GLU A 238 7.14 1.90 -21.42
C GLU A 238 6.20 2.33 -22.56
N GLU A 239 5.45 1.39 -23.17
CA GLU A 239 4.47 1.68 -24.22
C GLU A 239 3.31 2.58 -23.75
N ARG A 240 3.01 2.59 -22.45
CA ARG A 240 1.98 3.44 -21.82
C ARG A 240 2.57 4.68 -21.17
N GLU A 241 3.87 4.94 -21.33
CA GLU A 241 4.61 6.00 -20.63
C GLU A 241 4.39 5.93 -19.10
N PHE A 242 4.20 4.72 -18.58
CA PHE A 242 3.99 4.45 -17.17
C PHE A 242 5.30 4.05 -16.50
N ASP A 243 5.54 4.60 -15.31
CA ASP A 243 6.65 4.24 -14.44
C ASP A 243 6.10 3.83 -13.07
N HIS A 244 6.31 2.57 -12.71
CA HIS A 244 5.81 1.98 -11.47
C HIS A 244 6.55 2.49 -10.23
N LYS A 245 7.82 2.90 -10.37
CA LYS A 245 8.73 3.38 -9.30
C LYS A 245 9.08 2.45 -8.14
N ASP A 246 8.25 1.46 -7.85
CA ASP A 246 8.43 0.50 -6.76
C ASP A 246 8.39 -0.96 -7.26
N LEU A 247 9.08 -1.25 -8.38
CA LEU A 247 9.26 -2.63 -8.86
C LEU A 247 10.22 -3.36 -7.93
N LYS A 248 9.69 -4.35 -7.21
CA LYS A 248 10.40 -5.26 -6.28
C LYS A 248 9.66 -6.59 -6.16
N CYS A 249 10.30 -7.64 -5.65
CA CYS A 249 9.66 -8.96 -5.51
C CYS A 249 8.38 -8.92 -4.66
N GLY A 250 8.31 -8.02 -3.65
CA GLY A 250 7.12 -7.84 -2.81
C GLY A 250 5.89 -7.29 -3.55
N ASN A 251 6.09 -6.62 -4.69
CA ASN A 251 5.01 -6.04 -5.50
C ASN A 251 4.70 -6.89 -6.76
N ILE A 252 5.17 -8.13 -6.78
CA ILE A 252 4.92 -9.08 -7.87
C ILE A 252 4.31 -10.33 -7.25
N VAL A 253 3.07 -10.64 -7.63
CA VAL A 253 2.29 -11.78 -7.11
C VAL A 253 2.08 -12.85 -8.16
N LEU A 254 1.77 -14.07 -7.73
CA LEU A 254 1.50 -15.19 -8.64
C LEU A 254 0.00 -15.49 -8.72
N ASP A 255 -0.47 -15.67 -9.96
CA ASP A 255 -1.80 -16.23 -10.22
C ASP A 255 -1.84 -17.76 -10.08
N ASP A 256 -3.04 -18.33 -10.22
CA ASP A 256 -3.29 -19.76 -10.07
C ASP A 256 -2.56 -20.60 -11.13
N ASP A 257 -2.20 -20.01 -12.27
CA ASP A 257 -1.40 -20.63 -13.34
C ASP A 257 0.11 -20.46 -13.12
N GLY A 258 0.51 -19.69 -12.10
CA GLY A 258 1.92 -19.43 -11.78
C GLY A 258 2.57 -18.42 -12.72
N ASN A 259 1.78 -17.54 -13.33
CA ASN A 259 2.26 -16.34 -14.01
C ASN A 259 2.29 -15.18 -13.02
N ILE A 260 3.18 -14.22 -13.29
CA ILE A 260 3.28 -13.04 -12.45
C ILE A 260 2.22 -11.99 -12.80
N LYS A 261 1.77 -11.27 -11.77
CA LYS A 261 1.04 -10.01 -11.87
C LYS A 261 1.77 -8.94 -11.08
N VAL A 262 1.68 -7.69 -11.52
CA VAL A 262 2.26 -6.55 -10.81
C VAL A 262 1.17 -5.81 -10.04
N ILE A 263 1.41 -5.58 -8.74
CA ILE A 263 0.49 -4.92 -7.81
C ILE A 263 1.13 -3.64 -7.28
N ASP A 264 0.34 -2.83 -6.57
CA ASP A 264 0.81 -1.61 -5.90
C ASP A 264 1.42 -0.57 -6.84
N PRO A 265 0.73 -0.16 -7.93
CA PRO A 265 1.22 0.86 -8.85
C PRO A 265 1.13 2.28 -8.26
N ALA A 266 1.16 2.45 -6.95
CA ALA A 266 1.10 3.73 -6.27
C ALA A 266 2.42 4.51 -6.45
N ASN A 267 2.34 5.74 -6.96
CA ASN A 267 3.51 6.58 -7.24
C ASN A 267 3.76 7.59 -6.11
N CYS A 268 3.79 7.12 -4.85
CA CYS A 268 3.83 8.00 -3.68
C CYS A 268 5.24 8.34 -3.18
N GLY A 269 6.30 8.01 -3.95
CA GLY A 269 7.68 8.39 -3.63
C GLY A 269 8.38 7.56 -2.54
N TRP A 270 7.66 6.65 -1.89
CA TRP A 270 8.22 5.67 -0.95
C TRP A 270 8.59 4.40 -1.70
N THR A 271 9.85 4.27 -2.11
CA THR A 271 10.28 3.18 -2.98
C THR A 271 11.19 2.16 -2.30
N ASP A 272 11.31 2.17 -0.96
CA ASP A 272 12.28 1.34 -0.22
C ASP A 272 13.73 1.40 -0.77
N GLY A 273 14.08 2.52 -1.42
CA GLY A 273 15.35 2.68 -2.11
C GLY A 273 15.47 1.88 -3.41
N PHE A 274 14.37 1.38 -3.98
CA PHE A 274 14.27 0.85 -5.35
C PHE A 274 14.36 1.95 -6.40
N SER A 275 13.92 3.16 -6.08
CA SER A 275 14.22 4.36 -6.86
C SER A 275 15.25 5.24 -6.15
N THR A 276 16.05 5.98 -6.92
CA THR A 276 16.82 7.12 -6.41
C THR A 276 16.48 8.34 -7.24
N PRO A 277 16.62 9.58 -6.73
CA PRO A 277 16.38 10.78 -7.54
C PRO A 277 17.22 10.82 -8.82
N GLN A 278 18.38 10.15 -8.84
CA GLN A 278 19.24 10.04 -10.02
C GLN A 278 18.72 9.05 -11.07
N LEU A 279 17.89 8.09 -10.64
CA LEU A 279 17.29 7.03 -11.45
C LEU A 279 15.75 7.11 -11.47
N ASP A 280 15.16 8.22 -11.02
CA ASP A 280 13.72 8.43 -11.06
C ASP A 280 13.27 8.34 -12.52
N GLY A 281 12.30 7.47 -12.82
CA GLY A 281 11.95 7.13 -14.21
C GLY A 281 12.61 5.87 -14.78
N CYS A 282 13.62 5.28 -14.13
CA CYS A 282 14.41 4.19 -14.72
C CYS A 282 13.91 2.80 -14.28
N GLN A 283 12.69 2.45 -14.69
CA GLN A 283 12.06 1.16 -14.36
C GLN A 283 12.86 -0.07 -14.83
N VAL A 284 13.67 0.03 -15.90
CA VAL A 284 14.55 -1.05 -16.36
C VAL A 284 15.62 -1.39 -15.31
N PHE A 285 16.15 -0.38 -14.61
CA PHE A 285 17.09 -0.61 -13.51
C PHE A 285 16.41 -1.32 -12.33
N SER A 286 15.22 -0.85 -11.95
CA SER A 286 14.42 -1.47 -10.87
C SER A 286 14.04 -2.91 -11.20
N MET A 287 13.70 -3.20 -12.47
CA MET A 287 13.50 -4.55 -12.98
C MET A 287 14.76 -5.41 -12.81
N GLY A 288 15.93 -4.93 -13.25
CA GLY A 288 17.18 -5.67 -13.08
C GLY A 288 17.50 -5.99 -11.62
N ARG A 289 17.23 -5.03 -10.70
CA ARG A 289 17.36 -5.25 -9.26
C ARG A 289 16.36 -6.24 -8.71
N THR A 290 15.12 -6.21 -9.19
CA THR A 290 14.09 -7.18 -8.82
C THR A 290 14.49 -8.59 -9.24
N VAL A 291 15.04 -8.75 -10.45
CA VAL A 291 15.57 -10.04 -10.92
C VAL A 291 16.75 -10.50 -10.06
N LEU A 292 17.66 -9.59 -9.71
CA LEU A 292 18.78 -9.91 -8.81
C LEU A 292 18.30 -10.32 -7.40
N GLU A 293 17.31 -9.63 -6.85
CA GLU A 293 16.64 -9.96 -5.58
C GLU A 293 16.04 -11.37 -5.64
N LEU A 294 15.27 -11.68 -6.68
CA LEU A 294 14.63 -12.97 -6.88
C LEU A 294 15.62 -14.15 -6.84
N PHE A 295 16.82 -13.95 -7.39
CA PHE A 295 17.84 -14.99 -7.47
C PHE A 295 18.76 -15.06 -6.25
N THR A 296 18.96 -13.96 -5.52
CA THR A 296 19.91 -13.88 -4.39
C THR A 296 19.25 -13.81 -3.02
N LYS A 297 17.94 -13.57 -2.95
CA LYS A 297 17.19 -13.26 -1.73
C LYS A 297 17.66 -11.98 -1.01
N ASN A 298 18.49 -11.18 -1.68
CA ASN A 298 19.08 -9.98 -1.13
C ASN A 298 18.70 -8.78 -2.00
N VAL A 299 18.35 -7.68 -1.36
CA VAL A 299 18.16 -6.39 -2.04
C VAL A 299 19.47 -5.61 -1.94
N PRO A 300 20.34 -5.64 -2.96
CA PRO A 300 21.55 -4.84 -2.94
C PRO A 300 21.18 -3.36 -2.89
N LYS A 301 21.90 -2.57 -2.10
CA LYS A 301 21.68 -1.13 -2.07
C LYS A 301 22.05 -0.55 -3.43
N VAL A 302 21.37 0.49 -3.89
CA VAL A 302 21.57 1.09 -5.23
C VAL A 302 23.04 1.37 -5.55
N ARG A 303 23.81 1.85 -4.56
CA ARG A 303 25.23 2.19 -4.73
C ARG A 303 26.15 0.97 -4.86
N GLU A 304 25.71 -0.19 -4.39
CA GLU A 304 26.45 -1.46 -4.43
C GLU A 304 26.20 -2.20 -5.76
N VAL A 305 25.07 -1.94 -6.40
CA VAL A 305 24.63 -2.66 -7.62
C VAL A 305 25.67 -2.60 -8.75
N PRO A 306 26.20 -1.43 -9.20
CA PRO A 306 27.15 -1.42 -10.30
C PRO A 306 28.46 -2.15 -10.01
N MET A 307 28.90 -2.14 -8.75
CA MET A 307 30.13 -2.83 -8.34
C MET A 307 29.93 -4.34 -8.36
N LEU A 308 28.80 -4.83 -7.86
CA LEU A 308 28.43 -6.25 -7.88
C LEU A 308 28.21 -6.77 -9.32
N VAL A 309 27.59 -5.95 -10.17
CA VAL A 309 27.19 -6.34 -11.54
C VAL A 309 28.38 -6.49 -12.49
N GLN A 310 29.49 -5.79 -12.26
CA GLN A 310 30.60 -5.77 -13.21
C GLN A 310 31.52 -7.02 -13.15
N GLU A 311 31.74 -7.62 -11.98
CA GLU A 311 32.66 -8.76 -11.85
C GLU A 311 31.98 -10.07 -11.45
N GLU A 312 30.95 -10.04 -10.60
CA GLU A 312 30.43 -11.28 -9.97
C GLU A 312 29.20 -11.86 -10.67
N ILE A 313 28.34 -11.01 -11.27
CA ILE A 313 27.05 -11.46 -11.82
C ILE A 313 27.20 -12.38 -13.02
N LYS A 314 28.15 -12.11 -13.92
CA LYS A 314 28.37 -12.97 -15.10
C LYS A 314 28.98 -14.32 -14.73
N GLU A 315 29.71 -14.39 -13.61
CA GLU A 315 30.25 -15.65 -13.10
C GLU A 315 29.18 -16.45 -12.33
N GLN A 316 28.27 -15.74 -11.65
CA GLN A 316 27.23 -16.35 -10.82
C GLN A 316 25.99 -16.79 -11.61
N PHE A 317 25.62 -16.03 -12.65
CA PHE A 317 24.40 -16.25 -13.43
C PHE A 317 24.75 -16.42 -14.91
N GLU A 318 24.59 -17.64 -15.44
CA GLU A 318 24.77 -17.91 -16.86
C GLU A 318 23.47 -17.66 -17.65
N GLY A 319 23.61 -17.45 -18.97
CA GLY A 319 22.47 -17.42 -19.90
C GLY A 319 21.63 -16.16 -19.80
N LEU A 320 20.30 -16.33 -19.92
CA LEU A 320 19.35 -15.22 -20.01
C LEU A 320 19.43 -14.28 -18.81
N ILE A 321 19.54 -14.84 -17.61
CA ILE A 321 19.46 -14.07 -16.35
C ILE A 321 20.70 -13.22 -16.13
N GLY A 322 21.89 -13.78 -16.36
CA GLY A 322 23.14 -13.02 -16.26
C GLY A 322 23.17 -11.84 -17.22
N GLU A 323 22.78 -12.05 -18.48
CA GLU A 323 22.73 -10.98 -19.48
C GLU A 323 21.64 -9.95 -19.17
N MET A 324 20.46 -10.38 -18.69
CA MET A 324 19.40 -9.46 -18.27
C MET A 324 19.85 -8.54 -17.15
N ILE A 325 20.37 -9.09 -16.05
CA ILE A 325 20.82 -8.29 -14.91
C ILE A 325 21.96 -7.37 -15.33
N TRP A 326 22.92 -7.88 -16.10
CA TRP A 326 24.03 -7.07 -16.60
C TRP A 326 23.54 -5.88 -17.44
N MET A 327 22.65 -6.09 -18.40
CA MET A 327 22.14 -4.99 -19.23
C MET A 327 21.41 -3.93 -18.42
N CYS A 328 20.60 -4.35 -17.45
CA CYS A 328 19.75 -3.46 -16.66
C CYS A 328 20.53 -2.71 -15.57
N CYS A 329 21.60 -3.29 -15.06
CA CYS A 329 22.29 -2.79 -13.86
C CYS A 329 23.76 -2.42 -14.07
N LYS A 330 24.31 -2.52 -15.29
CA LYS A 330 25.71 -2.14 -15.62
C LYS A 330 26.05 -0.68 -15.35
N SER A 331 25.06 0.21 -15.30
CA SER A 331 25.23 1.65 -15.07
C SER A 331 24.17 2.17 -14.11
N ILE A 332 24.52 3.23 -13.38
CA ILE A 332 23.60 4.08 -12.61
C ILE A 332 23.32 5.41 -13.32
N THR A 333 23.85 5.60 -14.52
CA THR A 333 23.54 6.74 -15.37
C THR A 333 22.34 6.37 -16.24
N PRO A 334 21.18 7.04 -16.11
CA PRO A 334 19.97 6.68 -16.88
C PRO A 334 20.20 6.56 -18.39
N LYS A 335 21.07 7.39 -18.97
CA LYS A 335 21.37 7.40 -20.41
C LYS A 335 22.12 6.16 -20.90
N ASP A 336 22.76 5.43 -20.01
CA ASP A 336 23.52 4.23 -20.36
C ASP A 336 22.70 2.94 -20.14
N ILE A 337 21.51 3.08 -19.56
CA ILE A 337 20.58 1.99 -19.29
C ILE A 337 19.69 1.86 -20.54
N PRO A 338 19.65 0.68 -21.19
CA PRO A 338 18.81 0.46 -22.36
C PRO A 338 17.33 0.56 -22.00
N SER A 339 16.48 0.85 -22.99
CA SER A 339 15.03 0.65 -22.88
C SER A 339 14.69 -0.83 -22.68
N ALA A 340 13.53 -1.12 -22.11
CA ALA A 340 13.05 -2.50 -21.95
C ALA A 340 12.92 -3.20 -23.31
N ARG A 341 12.53 -2.46 -24.35
CA ARG A 341 12.51 -2.98 -25.72
C ARG A 341 13.88 -3.43 -26.22
N GLU A 342 14.92 -2.63 -26.02
CA GLU A 342 16.30 -2.98 -26.40
C GLU A 342 16.80 -4.21 -25.62
N VAL A 343 16.48 -4.29 -24.32
CA VAL A 343 16.79 -5.48 -23.49
C VAL A 343 16.08 -6.72 -24.05
N LYS A 344 14.78 -6.62 -24.37
CA LYS A 344 14.02 -7.72 -24.97
C LYS A 344 14.60 -8.17 -26.29
N GLU A 345 14.86 -7.26 -27.22
CA GLU A 345 15.41 -7.58 -28.54
C GLU A 345 16.77 -8.27 -28.44
N TYR A 346 17.62 -7.84 -27.49
CA TYR A 346 18.89 -8.50 -27.22
C TYR A 346 18.73 -9.91 -26.63
N LEU A 347 17.78 -10.11 -25.70
CA LEU A 347 17.59 -11.36 -24.98
C LEU A 347 16.76 -12.41 -25.74
N LEU A 348 16.10 -12.05 -26.85
CA LEU A 348 15.28 -12.98 -27.65
C LEU A 348 15.98 -14.32 -27.98
N PRO A 349 17.25 -14.36 -28.43
CA PRO A 349 17.93 -15.64 -28.71
C PRO A 349 18.12 -16.51 -27.47
N PHE A 350 18.30 -15.91 -26.29
CA PHE A 350 18.43 -16.61 -25.01
C PHE A 350 17.06 -17.17 -24.58
N ALA A 351 16.00 -16.36 -24.69
CA ALA A 351 14.64 -16.78 -24.38
C ALA A 351 14.17 -17.94 -25.28
N ALA A 352 14.56 -17.92 -26.56
CA ALA A 352 14.32 -19.01 -27.50
C ALA A 352 14.99 -20.32 -27.05
N LYS A 353 16.26 -20.25 -26.65
CA LYS A 353 17.02 -21.41 -26.15
C LYS A 353 16.39 -22.02 -24.89
N GLU A 354 15.76 -21.19 -24.07
CA GLU A 354 15.10 -21.59 -22.81
C GLU A 354 13.60 -21.94 -22.97
N ASN A 355 13.07 -21.89 -24.19
CA ASN A 355 11.65 -22.15 -24.52
C ASN A 355 10.67 -21.21 -23.82
N LEU A 356 10.99 -19.92 -23.77
CA LEU A 356 10.17 -18.88 -23.13
C LEU A 356 9.37 -18.01 -24.11
N LEU A 357 9.49 -18.22 -25.42
CA LEU A 357 8.83 -17.36 -26.42
C LEU A 357 7.31 -17.49 -26.45
N ASP A 358 6.77 -18.60 -25.96
CA ASP A 358 5.33 -18.87 -25.88
C ASP A 358 4.70 -18.43 -24.54
N GLN A 359 5.48 -17.78 -23.66
CA GLN A 359 5.08 -17.40 -22.30
C GLN A 359 4.54 -15.97 -22.19
#